data_AF-A0A0E3Q549-F1
#
_entry.id   AF-A0A0E3Q549-F1
#
_cell.length_a   1.000
_cell.length_b   1.000
_cell.length_c   1.000
_cell.angle_alpha   90.00
_cell.angle_beta   90.00
_cell.angle_gamma   90.00
#
_symmetry.space_group_name_H-M   'P 1'
#
loop_
_entity.id
_entity.type
_entity.pdbx_description
1 polymer ?
#
loop_
_entity_poly.entity_id
_entity_poly.type
_entity_poly.pdbx_seq_one_letter_code
_entity_poly.pdbx_strand_id
1 'polypeptide(L)' 'MHTYFENKEKAQPIFDWGKYQEREGKFMMPFAVQVHHAFVDGIHIGKLADKLQKYPDEV' A
#
# COMPACT_ATOMS: atom_id res chain seq x y z
N MET A 1 -18.18 -6.96 4.22
CA MET A 1 -17.98 -5.60 3.70
C MET A 1 -18.34 -5.64 2.22
N HIS A 2 -19.49 -5.09 1.83
CA HIS A 2 -19.95 -5.09 0.45
C HIS A 2 -19.65 -3.71 -0.13
N THR A 3 -18.59 -3.60 -0.93
CA THR A 3 -18.22 -2.35 -1.58
C THR A 3 -19.06 -2.22 -2.85
N TYR A 4 -20.04 -1.32 -2.83
CA TYR A 4 -20.79 -0.92 -4.02
C TYR A 4 -19.85 -0.18 -4.98
N PHE A 5 -19.49 -0.83 -6.08
CA PHE A 5 -18.72 -0.23 -7.18
C PHE A 5 -19.67 0.21 -8.28
N GLU A 6 -20.08 1.48 -8.23
CA GLU A 6 -20.81 2.11 -9.34
C GLU A 6 -20.15 3.44 -9.72
N ASN A 7 -18.88 3.39 -10.14
CA ASN A 7 -18.28 4.42 -11.00
C ASN A 7 -16.97 3.90 -11.63
N LYS A 8 -16.94 3.74 -12.96
CA LYS A 8 -15.82 3.13 -13.72
C LYS A 8 -14.60 4.06 -13.90
N GLU A 9 -14.66 5.31 -13.42
CA GLU A 9 -13.57 6.29 -13.58
C GLU A 9 -12.73 6.53 -12.32
N LYS A 10 -12.97 5.79 -11.23
CA LYS A 10 -12.25 6.02 -9.97
C LYS A 10 -10.86 5.38 -9.98
N ALA A 11 -9.85 6.17 -10.33
CA ALA A 11 -8.43 5.86 -10.14
C ALA A 11 -7.97 5.95 -8.66
N GLN A 12 -8.82 5.53 -7.72
CA GLN A 12 -8.49 5.58 -6.29
C GLN A 12 -7.61 4.38 -5.94
N PRO A 13 -6.38 4.58 -5.44
CA PRO A 13 -5.57 3.47 -4.96
C PRO A 13 -6.23 2.85 -3.73
N ILE A 14 -6.32 1.51 -3.72
CA ILE A 14 -6.78 0.74 -2.56
C ILE A 14 -5.54 0.17 -1.87
N PHE A 15 -5.47 0.37 -0.55
CA PHE A 15 -4.39 -0.11 0.30
C PHE A 15 -4.94 -1.15 1.28
N ASP A 16 -4.32 -2.32 1.31
CA ASP A 16 -4.64 -3.39 2.25
C ASP A 16 -3.37 -3.77 3.02
N TRP A 17 -3.48 -3.94 4.34
CA TRP A 17 -2.39 -4.47 5.15
C TRP A 17 -2.87 -5.58 6.07
N GLY A 18 -2.01 -6.57 6.29
CA GLY A 18 -2.26 -7.64 7.24
C GLY A 18 -1.71 -7.32 8.62
N LYS A 19 -1.89 -8.27 9.55
CA LYS A 19 -1.26 -8.20 10.87
C LYS A 19 0.26 -8.18 10.72
N TYR A 20 0.91 -7.28 11.45
CA TYR A 20 2.37 -7.29 11.55
C TYR A 20 2.84 -8.51 12.34
N GLN A 21 4.03 -8.99 12.03
CA GLN A 21 4.70 -10.11 12.70
C GLN A 21 6.16 -9.75 12.97
N GLU A 22 6.67 -10.12 14.13
CA GLU A 22 8.10 -10.03 14.41
C GLU A 22 8.82 -11.22 13.77
N ARG A 23 9.85 -10.96 12.99
CA ARG A 23 10.75 -11.97 12.42
C ARG A 23 12.18 -11.47 12.57
N GLU A 24 13.04 -12.27 13.18
CA GLU A 24 14.46 -11.97 13.33
C GLU A 24 14.74 -10.60 13.97
N GLY A 25 13.91 -10.19 14.96
CA GLY A 25 14.00 -8.89 15.62
C GLY A 25 13.51 -7.71 14.79
N LYS A 26 12.84 -7.95 13.66
CA LYS A 26 12.24 -6.92 12.79
C LYS A 26 10.74 -7.08 12.72
N PHE A 27 10.00 -5.97 12.79
CA PHE A 27 8.56 -5.97 12.55
C PHE A 27 8.29 -5.96 11.04
N MET A 28 7.68 -7.03 10.54
CA MET A 28 7.30 -7.20 9.15
C MET A 28 5.78 -7.09 9.01
N MET A 29 5.32 -6.24 8.08
CA MET A 29 3.89 -6.10 7.78
C MET A 29 3.64 -6.39 6.29
N PRO A 30 2.75 -7.34 5.95
CA PRO A 30 2.34 -7.53 4.58
C PRO A 30 1.49 -6.34 4.13
N PHE A 31 1.91 -5.69 3.05
CA PHE A 31 1.27 -4.51 2.48
C PHE A 31 0.96 -4.75 1.00
N ALA A 32 -0.28 -4.52 0.61
CA ALA A 32 -0.76 -4.68 -0.76
C ALA A 32 -1.34 -3.36 -1.26
N VAL A 33 -1.04 -3.04 -2.52
CA VAL A 33 -1.56 -1.86 -3.20
C VAL A 33 -2.22 -2.29 -4.49
N GLN A 34 -3.50 -1.96 -4.65
CA GLN A 34 -4.20 -2.06 -5.92
C GLN A 34 -4.30 -0.67 -6.53
N VAL A 35 -3.72 -0.51 -7.72
CA VAL A 35 -3.81 0.73 -8.49
C VAL A 35 -4.28 0.43 -9.90
N HIS A 36 -4.99 1.39 -10.47
CA HIS A 36 -5.30 1.37 -11.89
C HIS A 36 -4.07 1.87 -12.67
N HIS A 37 -3.46 1.02 -13.50
CA HIS A 37 -2.22 1.33 -14.26
C HIS A 37 -2.33 2.56 -15.17
N ALA A 38 -3.55 3.02 -15.49
CA ALA A 38 -3.75 4.24 -16.27
C ALA A 38 -3.43 5.54 -15.49
N PHE A 39 -3.25 5.48 -14.17
CA PHE A 39 -3.07 6.67 -13.33
C PHE A 39 -1.85 6.60 -12.40
N VAL A 40 -1.35 5.40 -12.12
CA VAL A 40 -0.20 5.18 -11.23
C VAL A 40 0.78 4.25 -11.92
N ASP A 41 1.93 4.79 -12.33
CA ASP A 41 3.07 4.00 -12.77
C ASP A 41 3.84 3.43 -11.55
N GLY A 42 4.63 2.37 -11.76
CA GLY A 42 5.36 1.71 -10.67
C GLY A 42 6.33 2.64 -9.90
N ILE A 43 6.66 3.80 -10.45
CA ILE A 43 7.55 4.80 -9.82
C ILE A 43 6.84 5.45 -8.61
N HIS A 44 5.55 5.77 -8.73
CA HIS A 44 4.79 6.36 -7.62
C HIS A 44 4.62 5.38 -6.46
N ILE A 45 4.37 4.09 -6.74
CA ILE A 45 4.29 3.04 -5.70
C ILE A 45 5.65 2.84 -5.03
N GLY A 46 6.74 2.82 -5.79
CA GLY A 46 8.09 2.70 -5.23
C GLY A 46 8.43 3.84 -4.27
N LYS A 47 8.08 5.08 -4.64
CA LYS A 47 8.24 6.26 -3.76
C LYS A 47 7.37 6.19 -2.51
N LEU A 48 6.17 5.65 -2.61
CA LEU A 48 5.28 5.45 -1.46
C LEU A 48 5.87 4.41 -0.50
N ALA A 49 6.34 3.27 -1.01
CA ALA A 49 6.96 2.21 -0.22
C ALA A 49 8.22 2.70 0.52
N ASP A 50 9.09 3.45 -0.17
CA ASP A 50 10.32 4.01 0.43
C ASP A 50 10.00 4.99 1.57
N LYS A 51 9.00 5.86 1.39
CA LYS A 51 8.55 6.78 2.44
C LYS A 51 7.89 6.05 3.62
N LEU A 52 7.08 5.04 3.33
CA LEU A 52 6.42 4.23 4.36
C LEU A 52 7.42 3.45 5.21
N GLN A 53 8.53 3.02 4.62
CA GLN A 53 9.58 2.31 5.36
C GLN A 53 10.44 3.28 6.21
N LYS A 54 10.75 4.47 5.68
CA LYS A 54 11.57 5.46 6.42
C LYS A 54 10.90 6.02 7.67
N TYR A 55 9.58 6.17 7.67
CA TYR A 55 8.87 6.76 8.81
C TYR A 55 9.00 5.98 10.13
N PRO A 56 8.85 4.63 10.16
CA PRO A 56 9.12 3.84 11.36
C PRO A 56 10.61 3.61 11.66
N ASP A 57 11.52 3.78 10.69
CA ASP A 57 12.98 3.67 10.94
C ASP A 57 13.57 4.93 11.62
N GLU A 58 12.89 6.08 11.54
CA GLU A 58 13.33 7.36 12.13
C GLU A 58 12.73 7.64 13.54
N VAL A 59 11.86 6.78 14.07
CA VAL A 59 11.14 6.96 15.35
C VAL A 59 11.62 5.99 16.42
#